data_AF-A0AA39GLI8-F1
#
_entry.id   AF-A0AA39GLI8-F1
#
_cell.length_a   1.000
_cell.length_b   1.000
_cell.length_c   1.000
_cell.angle_alpha   90.00
_cell.angle_beta   90.00
_cell.angle_gamma   90.00
#
_symmetry.space_group_name_H-M   'P 1'
#
loop_
_entity.id
_entity.type
_entity.pdbx_description
1 polymer ?
#
loop_
_entity_poly.entity_id
_entity_poly.type
_entity_poly.pdbx_seq_one_letter_code
_entity_poly.pdbx_strand_id
1 'polypeptide(L)'
;MPPSTSPPSRASASNPSAVIIRPPSLPGGDDKRPTVFLAGPTSSRSNPDWRARLCTTLADAPIQLLDPKNTTWDGTWREDRSDARWAAQVDWEMGMRAKADVAVFFFEEAGTDAPVSLLELGLSLGARSSRVLAFASRDYSKKGYVTAACDQFGTKVWEDEEAFFTFLRAELLIMCHRRLFTDTG
;
A
#
# COMPACT_ATOMS: atom_id res chain seq x y z
N MET A 1 48.70 15.16 32.56
CA MET A 1 47.72 14.25 31.93
C MET A 1 47.07 14.99 30.77
N PRO A 2 47.12 14.47 29.53
CA PRO A 2 46.38 15.09 28.44
C PRO A 2 44.88 14.72 28.55
N PRO A 3 43.95 15.57 28.08
CA PRO A 3 42.55 15.21 28.04
C PRO A 3 42.32 14.15 26.95
N SER A 4 41.69 13.04 27.35
CA SER A 4 41.22 12.00 26.45
C SER A 4 40.01 12.53 25.67
N THR A 5 40.20 12.89 24.40
CA THR A 5 39.10 13.12 23.47
C THR A 5 38.75 11.80 22.79
N SER A 6 37.65 11.19 23.22
CA SER A 6 37.01 10.10 22.48
C SER A 6 36.53 10.62 21.12
N PRO A 7 36.67 9.84 20.03
CA PRO A 7 36.13 10.25 18.73
C PRO A 7 34.59 10.26 18.79
N PRO A 8 33.93 11.11 17.98
CA PRO A 8 32.47 11.12 17.91
C PRO A 8 31.99 9.77 17.42
N SER A 9 31.04 9.19 18.16
CA SER A 9 30.26 8.03 17.73
C SER A 9 29.66 8.34 16.36
N ARG A 10 30.10 7.60 15.35
CA ARG A 10 29.53 7.67 14.00
C ARG A 10 28.09 7.19 14.15
N ALA A 11 27.13 8.13 14.08
CA ALA A 11 25.72 7.80 14.04
C ALA A 11 25.53 6.72 12.97
N SER A 12 25.06 5.55 13.40
CA SER A 12 24.66 4.48 12.50
C SER A 12 23.63 5.06 11.55
N ALA A 13 23.99 5.26 10.29
CA ALA A 13 23.00 5.56 9.26
C ALA A 13 22.02 4.37 9.28
N SER A 14 20.83 4.59 9.81
CA SER A 14 19.78 3.57 9.78
C SER A 14 19.55 3.25 8.31
N ASN A 15 19.78 2.00 7.91
CA ASN A 15 19.39 1.56 6.58
C ASN A 15 17.91 1.91 6.39
N PRO A 16 17.54 2.63 5.31
CA PRO A 16 16.18 3.10 5.15
C PRO A 16 15.24 1.90 5.01
N SER A 17 14.38 1.70 6.02
CA SER A 17 13.36 0.67 6.08
C SER A 17 12.00 1.21 5.63
N ALA A 18 11.02 0.32 5.46
CA ALA A 18 9.67 0.72 5.10
C ALA A 18 9.04 1.51 6.25
N VAL A 19 8.32 2.58 5.90
CA VAL A 19 7.52 3.35 6.86
C VAL A 19 6.05 3.16 6.55
N ILE A 20 5.28 2.72 7.54
CA ILE A 20 3.83 2.56 7.41
C ILE A 20 3.15 3.86 7.82
N ILE A 21 2.29 4.36 6.94
CA ILE A 21 1.52 5.59 7.12
C ILE A 21 0.04 5.20 7.08
N ARG A 22 -0.69 5.58 8.13
CA ARG A 22 -2.12 5.32 8.29
C ARG A 22 -2.90 6.61 8.45
N PRO A 23 -4.19 6.63 8.12
CA PRO A 23 -5.06 7.76 8.44
C PRO A 23 -4.98 8.12 9.93
N PRO A 24 -5.03 9.42 10.29
CA PRO A 24 -5.12 10.59 9.41
C PRO A 24 -3.76 11.13 8.93
N SER A 25 -2.65 10.45 9.23
CA SER A 25 -1.30 10.92 8.91
C SER A 25 -1.03 10.93 7.41
N LEU A 26 -0.25 11.89 6.94
CA LEU A 26 0.15 12.02 5.54
C LEU A 26 1.66 11.76 5.36
N PRO A 27 2.10 11.33 4.16
CA PRO A 27 3.52 11.33 3.79
C PRO A 27 4.14 12.72 3.98
N GLY A 28 5.39 12.77 4.45
CA GLY A 28 6.16 14.00 4.51
C GLY A 28 6.46 14.52 3.11
N GLY A 29 6.27 15.82 2.86
CA GLY A 29 6.38 16.41 1.51
C GLY A 29 7.76 16.29 0.84
N ASP A 30 8.81 16.17 1.65
CA ASP A 30 10.18 16.03 1.16
C ASP A 30 10.65 14.57 1.05
N ASP A 31 9.84 13.59 1.51
CA ASP A 31 10.19 12.18 1.41
C ASP A 31 9.97 11.68 -0.03
N LYS A 32 11.06 11.35 -0.71
CA LYS A 32 11.05 10.89 -2.11
C LYS A 32 11.02 9.37 -2.24
N ARG A 33 10.82 8.61 -1.16
CA ARG A 33 10.70 7.15 -1.26
C ARG A 33 9.45 6.74 -2.05
N PRO A 34 9.51 5.64 -2.83
CA PRO A 34 8.33 5.13 -3.52
C PRO A 34 7.19 4.84 -2.56
N THR A 35 5.98 5.12 -3.02
CA THR A 35 4.75 4.98 -2.23
C THR A 35 3.90 3.84 -2.74
N VAL A 36 3.35 3.04 -1.82
CA VAL A 36 2.50 1.88 -2.13
C VAL A 36 1.20 1.97 -1.34
N PHE A 37 0.08 2.10 -2.03
CA PHE A 37 -1.25 2.04 -1.40
C PHE A 37 -1.74 0.61 -1.27
N LEU A 38 -2.19 0.22 -0.08
CA LEU A 38 -2.58 -1.15 0.27
C LEU A 38 -4.11 -1.33 0.25
N ALA A 39 -4.69 -1.42 -0.95
CA ALA A 39 -6.12 -1.61 -1.14
C ALA A 39 -6.55 -3.07 -0.98
N GLY A 40 -7.70 -3.28 -0.33
CA GLY A 40 -8.29 -4.58 -0.08
C GLY A 40 -9.11 -4.60 1.22
N PRO A 41 -9.76 -5.71 1.57
CA PRO A 41 -10.54 -5.83 2.81
C PRO A 41 -9.72 -5.49 4.05
N THR A 42 -10.18 -4.55 4.89
CA THR A 42 -9.54 -4.16 6.18
C THR A 42 -9.95 -5.07 7.35
N SER A 43 -11.07 -5.78 7.19
CA SER A 43 -11.62 -6.74 8.15
C SER A 43 -11.24 -8.19 7.82
N SER A 44 -10.02 -8.41 7.32
CA SER A 44 -9.51 -9.74 6.99
C SER A 44 -9.63 -10.69 8.20
N ARG A 45 -10.13 -11.90 7.95
CA ARG A 45 -10.24 -13.01 8.90
C ARG A 45 -9.01 -13.93 8.88
N SER A 46 -8.13 -13.79 7.88
CA SER A 46 -6.84 -14.50 7.83
C SER A 46 -5.97 -14.17 9.05
N ASN A 47 -5.21 -15.16 9.52
CA ASN A 47 -4.24 -14.98 10.62
C ASN A 47 -2.90 -15.64 10.24
N PRO A 48 -1.84 -14.86 9.96
CA PRO A 48 -1.81 -13.39 9.95
C PRO A 48 -2.61 -12.76 8.79
N ASP A 49 -3.17 -11.57 9.03
CA ASP A 49 -3.77 -10.68 8.02
C ASP A 49 -2.81 -10.53 6.82
N TRP A 50 -3.34 -10.55 5.60
CA TRP A 50 -2.56 -10.37 4.38
C TRP A 50 -1.72 -9.08 4.39
N ARG A 51 -2.22 -7.99 4.97
CA ARG A 51 -1.45 -6.74 5.12
C ARG A 51 -0.24 -6.94 6.01
N ALA A 52 -0.39 -7.68 7.09
CA ALA A 52 0.71 -7.94 8.01
C ALA A 52 1.80 -8.76 7.32
N ARG A 53 1.41 -9.78 6.54
CA ARG A 53 2.35 -10.57 5.71
C ARG A 53 3.08 -9.68 4.70
N LEU A 54 2.35 -8.89 3.93
CA LEU A 54 2.94 -8.00 2.92
C LEU A 54 3.87 -6.94 3.54
N CYS A 55 3.45 -6.29 4.62
CA CYS A 55 4.28 -5.32 5.35
C CYS A 55 5.56 -5.97 5.89
N THR A 56 5.49 -7.23 6.33
CA THR A 56 6.66 -7.99 6.78
C THR A 56 7.62 -8.25 5.62
N THR A 57 7.11 -8.70 4.47
CA THR A 57 7.92 -8.92 3.26
C THR A 57 8.61 -7.66 2.75
N LEU A 58 8.00 -6.50 2.98
CA LEU A 58 8.51 -5.21 2.52
C LEU A 58 9.26 -4.41 3.59
N ALA A 59 9.42 -4.94 4.81
CA ALA A 59 9.89 -4.18 5.96
C ALA A 59 11.28 -3.53 5.76
N ASP A 60 12.15 -4.17 4.97
CA ASP A 60 13.51 -3.72 4.70
C ASP A 60 13.64 -2.82 3.46
N ALA A 61 12.56 -2.60 2.71
CA ALA A 61 12.59 -1.79 1.50
C ALA A 61 12.47 -0.29 1.85
N PRO A 62 13.24 0.61 1.19
CA PRO A 62 13.18 2.04 1.45
C PRO A 62 11.96 2.69 0.78
N ILE A 63 10.77 2.36 1.26
CA ILE A 63 9.47 2.76 0.70
C ILE A 63 8.55 3.35 1.79
N GLN A 64 7.43 3.93 1.35
CA GLN A 64 6.31 4.28 2.21
C GLN A 64 5.11 3.39 1.89
N LEU A 65 4.55 2.74 2.90
CA LEU A 65 3.36 1.89 2.81
C LEU A 65 2.16 2.71 3.30
N LEU A 66 1.25 3.06 2.40
CA LEU A 66 0.01 3.76 2.69
C LEU A 66 -1.06 2.72 3.03
N ASP A 67 -1.24 2.47 4.32
CA ASP A 67 -2.16 1.46 4.86
C ASP A 67 -3.48 2.14 5.25
N PRO A 68 -4.59 1.90 4.52
CA PRO A 68 -5.87 2.55 4.82
C PRO A 68 -6.53 2.05 6.11
N LYS A 69 -6.00 0.99 6.75
CA LYS A 69 -6.58 0.45 7.99
C LYS A 69 -6.60 1.51 9.09
N ASN A 70 -7.80 1.92 9.49
CA ASN A 70 -8.01 2.86 10.58
C ASN A 70 -8.38 2.10 11.87
N THR A 71 -7.51 2.17 12.87
CA THR A 71 -7.71 1.48 14.16
C THR A 71 -8.73 2.17 15.07
N THR A 72 -9.17 3.38 14.72
CA THR A 72 -10.22 4.13 15.46
C THR A 72 -11.60 3.97 14.84
N TRP A 73 -11.71 3.28 13.71
CA TRP A 73 -13.01 2.97 13.11
C TRP A 73 -13.82 2.06 14.03
N ASP A 74 -15.07 2.42 14.26
CA ASP A 74 -16.02 1.63 15.03
C ASP A 74 -17.40 1.62 14.36
N GLY A 75 -18.33 0.83 14.90
CA GLY A 75 -19.68 0.68 14.35
C GLY A 75 -20.58 1.93 14.44
N THR A 76 -20.10 3.04 15.02
CA THR A 76 -20.85 4.30 15.15
C THR A 76 -20.64 5.25 13.98
N TRP A 77 -19.68 4.97 13.10
CA TRP A 77 -19.41 5.78 11.92
C TRP A 77 -20.51 5.56 10.89
N ARG A 78 -21.02 6.65 10.31
CA ARG A 78 -22.00 6.56 9.23
C ARG A 78 -21.31 6.74 7.89
N GLU A 79 -21.64 5.90 6.91
CA GLU A 79 -21.19 6.05 5.52
C GLU A 79 -21.92 7.20 4.80
N ASP A 80 -21.72 8.41 5.33
CA ASP A 80 -22.41 9.62 4.93
C ASP A 80 -21.44 10.80 5.04
N ARG A 81 -21.45 11.69 4.03
CA ARG A 81 -20.56 12.86 3.97
C ARG A 81 -20.73 13.83 5.15
N SER A 82 -21.86 13.80 5.85
CA SER A 82 -22.10 14.57 7.07
C SER A 82 -21.46 13.98 8.32
N ASP A 83 -20.99 12.73 8.32
CA ASP A 83 -20.10 12.20 9.36
C ASP A 83 -18.65 12.57 9.01
N ALA A 84 -18.13 13.59 9.69
CA ALA A 84 -16.80 14.13 9.41
C ALA A 84 -15.67 13.09 9.56
N ARG A 85 -15.85 12.08 10.42
CA ARG A 85 -14.85 11.02 10.64
C ARG A 85 -14.77 10.13 9.39
N TRP A 86 -15.93 9.68 8.94
CA TRP A 86 -16.05 8.87 7.72
C TRP A 86 -15.57 9.65 6.50
N ALA A 87 -15.99 10.91 6.35
CA ALA A 87 -15.57 11.75 5.23
C ALA A 87 -14.05 11.92 5.19
N ALA A 88 -13.41 12.19 6.33
CA ALA A 88 -11.96 12.33 6.42
C ALA A 88 -11.23 11.02 6.06
N GLN A 89 -11.73 9.86 6.49
CA GLN A 89 -11.18 8.56 6.12
C GLN A 89 -11.26 8.33 4.60
N VAL A 90 -12.44 8.50 4.01
CA VAL A 90 -12.64 8.26 2.57
C VAL A 90 -11.84 9.26 1.72
N ASP A 91 -11.73 10.51 2.15
CA ASP A 91 -10.92 11.50 1.43
C ASP A 91 -9.42 11.17 1.52
N TRP A 92 -8.97 10.63 2.66
CA TRP A 92 -7.61 10.11 2.80
C TRP A 92 -7.38 8.92 1.85
N GLU A 93 -8.27 7.92 1.85
CA GLU A 93 -8.16 6.74 0.99
C GLU A 93 -8.12 7.13 -0.49
N MET A 94 -9.06 7.96 -0.94
CA MET A 94 -9.14 8.43 -2.32
C MET A 94 -7.90 9.25 -2.72
N GLY A 95 -7.45 10.15 -1.84
CA GLY A 95 -6.30 11.00 -2.09
C GLY A 95 -4.98 10.24 -2.12
N MET A 96 -4.75 9.34 -1.16
CA MET A 96 -3.54 8.54 -1.07
C MET A 96 -3.47 7.50 -2.20
N ARG A 97 -4.59 6.83 -2.51
CA ARG A 97 -4.68 5.90 -3.64
C ARG A 97 -4.33 6.59 -4.96
N ALA A 98 -4.86 7.78 -5.21
CA ALA A 98 -4.63 8.49 -6.47
C ALA A 98 -3.21 9.04 -6.63
N LYS A 99 -2.52 9.33 -5.51
CA LYS A 99 -1.15 9.89 -5.49
C LYS A 99 -0.06 8.83 -5.35
N ALA A 100 -0.41 7.61 -4.97
CA ALA A 100 0.56 6.54 -4.79
C ALA A 100 1.23 6.19 -6.12
N ASP A 101 2.49 5.78 -6.07
CA ASP A 101 3.19 5.29 -7.25
C ASP A 101 2.66 3.92 -7.70
N VAL A 102 2.37 3.08 -6.71
CA VAL A 102 1.80 1.74 -6.89
C VAL A 102 0.54 1.61 -6.03
N ALA A 103 -0.55 1.16 -6.63
CA ALA A 103 -1.75 0.75 -5.91
C ALA A 103 -1.87 -0.78 -5.98
N VAL A 104 -1.70 -1.43 -4.83
CA VAL A 104 -1.88 -2.87 -4.66
C VAL A 104 -3.33 -3.14 -4.30
N PHE A 105 -3.98 -4.02 -5.06
CA PHE A 105 -5.31 -4.54 -4.76
C PHE A 105 -5.21 -6.01 -4.40
N PHE A 106 -5.52 -6.36 -3.15
CA PHE A 106 -5.36 -7.72 -2.65
C PHE A 106 -6.70 -8.31 -2.20
N PHE A 107 -7.19 -9.29 -2.96
CA PHE A 107 -8.45 -10.00 -2.70
C PHE A 107 -8.17 -11.47 -2.37
N GLU A 108 -8.17 -11.83 -1.09
CA GLU A 108 -7.82 -13.19 -0.65
C GLU A 108 -9.02 -14.03 -0.23
N GLU A 109 -9.92 -13.48 0.57
CA GLU A 109 -10.85 -14.31 1.33
C GLU A 109 -12.13 -14.66 0.57
N ALA A 110 -12.57 -15.90 0.75
CA ALA A 110 -13.93 -16.29 0.40
C ALA A 110 -14.95 -15.58 1.31
N GLY A 111 -16.13 -15.27 0.77
CA GLY A 111 -17.25 -14.73 1.54
C GLY A 111 -17.11 -13.27 1.97
N THR A 112 -16.13 -12.54 1.45
CA THR A 112 -16.15 -11.07 1.42
C THR A 112 -16.34 -10.61 -0.01
N ASP A 113 -17.25 -9.67 -0.23
CA ASP A 113 -17.43 -9.05 -1.54
C ASP A 113 -16.44 -7.90 -1.76
N ALA A 114 -15.90 -7.32 -0.69
CA ALA A 114 -14.99 -6.17 -0.74
C ALA A 114 -15.47 -5.02 -1.65
N PRO A 115 -16.75 -4.57 -1.56
CA PRO A 115 -17.37 -3.69 -2.57
C PRO A 115 -16.63 -2.35 -2.72
N VAL A 116 -16.13 -1.78 -1.62
CA VAL A 116 -15.36 -0.54 -1.66
C VAL A 116 -14.04 -0.74 -2.40
N SER A 117 -13.31 -1.83 -2.13
CA SER A 117 -12.06 -2.13 -2.83
C SER A 117 -12.28 -2.46 -4.32
N LEU A 118 -13.42 -3.04 -4.71
CA LEU A 118 -13.79 -3.21 -6.12
C LEU A 118 -14.06 -1.86 -6.81
N LEU A 119 -14.73 -0.93 -6.14
CA LEU A 119 -14.92 0.44 -6.64
C LEU A 119 -13.56 1.12 -6.84
N GLU A 120 -12.68 1.06 -5.85
CA GLU A 120 -11.33 1.63 -5.91
C GLU A 120 -10.48 1.02 -7.03
N LEU A 121 -10.60 -0.28 -7.28
CA LEU A 121 -9.93 -0.95 -8.40
C LEU A 121 -10.38 -0.34 -9.72
N GLY A 122 -11.69 -0.24 -9.95
CA GLY A 122 -12.25 0.36 -11.16
C GLY A 122 -11.79 1.81 -11.37
N LEU A 123 -11.82 2.62 -10.31
CA LEU A 123 -11.33 4.00 -10.35
C LEU A 123 -9.83 4.07 -10.71
N SER A 124 -9.01 3.16 -10.17
CA SER A 124 -7.56 3.16 -10.40
C SER A 124 -7.21 2.70 -11.82
N LEU A 125 -7.88 1.66 -12.32
CA LEU A 125 -7.72 1.18 -13.71
C LEU A 125 -8.12 2.26 -14.72
N GLY A 126 -9.22 2.97 -14.48
CA GLY A 126 -9.71 4.04 -15.34
C GLY A 126 -8.86 5.31 -15.33
N ALA A 127 -8.42 5.76 -14.14
CA ALA A 127 -7.66 6.99 -13.99
C ALA A 127 -6.20 6.87 -14.46
N ARG A 128 -5.59 5.69 -14.33
CA ARG A 128 -4.17 5.43 -14.67
C ARG A 128 -3.17 6.39 -14.01
N SER A 129 -3.54 6.96 -12.85
CA SER A 129 -2.66 7.85 -12.07
C SER A 129 -1.55 7.09 -11.33
N SER A 130 -1.75 5.79 -11.12
CA SER A 130 -0.84 4.90 -10.39
C SER A 130 -0.67 3.59 -11.15
N ARG A 131 0.46 2.92 -10.94
CA ARG A 131 0.61 1.55 -11.42
C ARG A 131 -0.26 0.61 -10.58
N VAL A 132 -1.22 -0.05 -11.21
CA VAL A 132 -2.10 -1.02 -10.55
C VAL A 132 -1.46 -2.41 -10.55
N LEU A 133 -1.42 -3.05 -9.38
CA LEU A 133 -1.01 -4.44 -9.21
C LEU A 133 -2.12 -5.19 -8.47
N ALA A 134 -2.74 -6.17 -9.13
CA ALA A 134 -3.92 -6.87 -8.61
C ALA A 134 -3.60 -8.33 -8.27
N PHE A 135 -4.03 -8.76 -7.09
CA PHE A 135 -4.05 -10.14 -6.65
C PHE A 135 -5.49 -10.55 -6.34
N ALA A 136 -5.90 -11.72 -6.85
CA ALA A 136 -7.16 -12.35 -6.47
C ALA A 136 -6.96 -13.86 -6.30
N SER A 137 -7.15 -14.36 -5.08
CA SER A 137 -7.09 -15.79 -4.80
C SER A 137 -8.16 -16.54 -5.59
N ARG A 138 -7.99 -17.86 -5.74
CA ARG A 138 -8.98 -18.74 -6.38
C ARG A 138 -10.33 -18.73 -5.66
N ASP A 139 -10.32 -18.50 -4.35
CA ASP A 139 -11.49 -18.60 -3.49
C ASP A 139 -12.23 -17.26 -3.32
N TYR A 140 -11.67 -16.16 -3.80
CA TYR A 140 -12.33 -14.85 -3.75
C TYR A 140 -13.59 -14.83 -4.63
N SER A 141 -14.73 -14.51 -4.01
CA SER A 141 -16.06 -14.68 -4.61
C SER A 141 -16.32 -13.81 -5.85
N LYS A 142 -15.60 -12.68 -5.99
CA LYS A 142 -15.72 -11.78 -7.15
C LYS A 142 -14.49 -11.81 -8.07
N LYS A 143 -13.65 -12.86 -7.99
CA LYS A 143 -12.46 -13.01 -8.84
C LYS A 143 -12.76 -12.78 -10.33
N GLY A 144 -13.84 -13.36 -10.84
CA GLY A 144 -14.23 -13.20 -12.26
C GLY A 144 -14.42 -11.73 -12.67
N TYR A 145 -14.99 -10.90 -11.79
CA TYR A 145 -15.12 -9.45 -12.05
C TYR A 145 -13.78 -8.73 -12.00
N VAL A 146 -12.91 -9.10 -11.05
CA VAL A 146 -11.55 -8.55 -10.97
C VAL A 146 -10.76 -8.88 -12.24
N THR A 147 -10.78 -10.13 -12.70
CA THR A 147 -10.13 -10.56 -13.94
C THR A 147 -10.68 -9.83 -15.15
N ALA A 148 -12.01 -9.80 -15.34
CA ALA A 148 -12.63 -9.13 -16.48
C ALA A 148 -12.31 -7.63 -16.53
N ALA A 149 -12.34 -6.94 -15.37
CA ALA A 149 -11.96 -5.54 -15.28
C ALA A 149 -10.48 -5.34 -15.61
N CYS A 150 -9.58 -6.12 -15.01
CA CYS A 150 -8.14 -5.99 -15.23
C CYS A 150 -7.73 -6.30 -16.69
N ASP A 151 -8.32 -7.32 -17.32
CA ASP A 151 -8.06 -7.71 -18.71
C ASP A 151 -8.38 -6.57 -19.69
N GLN A 152 -9.50 -5.86 -19.46
CA GLN A 152 -9.89 -4.69 -20.26
C GLN A 152 -8.83 -3.57 -20.28
N PHE A 153 -7.98 -3.51 -19.25
CA PHE A 153 -6.92 -2.50 -19.12
C PHE A 153 -5.51 -3.11 -19.24
N GLY A 154 -5.38 -4.38 -19.63
CA GLY A 154 -4.07 -5.05 -19.76
C GLY A 154 -3.32 -5.23 -18.43
N THR A 155 -4.05 -5.30 -17.32
CA THR A 155 -3.48 -5.51 -15.98
C THR A 155 -3.47 -6.99 -15.64
N LYS A 156 -2.30 -7.56 -15.30
CA LYS A 156 -2.22 -8.94 -14.84
C LYS A 156 -2.86 -9.09 -13.46
N VAL A 157 -3.72 -10.09 -13.31
CA VAL A 157 -4.19 -10.57 -11.99
C VAL A 157 -3.31 -11.73 -11.53
N TRP A 158 -2.73 -11.59 -10.35
CA TRP A 158 -1.93 -12.63 -9.71
C TRP A 158 -2.82 -13.52 -8.84
N GLU A 159 -2.46 -14.80 -8.75
CA GLU A 159 -3.19 -15.79 -7.93
C GLU A 159 -2.30 -16.47 -6.90
N ASP A 160 -0.98 -16.46 -7.12
CA ASP A 160 0.03 -16.99 -6.22
C ASP A 160 0.61 -15.85 -5.38
N GLU A 161 0.42 -15.93 -4.07
CA GLU A 161 0.79 -14.87 -3.13
C GLU A 161 2.30 -14.66 -3.09
N GLU A 162 3.07 -15.74 -3.01
CA GLU A 162 4.53 -15.68 -2.90
C GLU A 162 5.15 -15.03 -4.14
N ALA A 163 4.70 -15.43 -5.33
CA ALA A 163 5.13 -14.84 -6.59
C ALA A 163 4.70 -13.37 -6.70
N PHE A 164 3.50 -13.03 -6.23
CA PHE A 164 3.02 -11.65 -6.20
C PHE A 164 3.88 -10.76 -5.28
N PHE A 165 4.14 -11.20 -4.05
CA PHE A 165 4.96 -10.46 -3.10
C PHE A 165 6.40 -10.30 -3.57
N THR A 166 6.98 -11.37 -4.14
CA THR A 166 8.32 -11.35 -4.72
C THR A 166 8.42 -10.34 -5.87
N PHE A 167 7.45 -10.36 -6.78
CA PHE A 167 7.37 -9.43 -7.89
C PHE A 167 7.22 -7.99 -7.43
N LEU A 168 6.26 -7.72 -6.55
CA LEU A 168 6.03 -6.39 -5.99
C LEU A 168 7.29 -5.83 -5.32
N ARG A 169 7.97 -6.64 -4.49
CA ARG A 169 9.20 -6.22 -3.84
C ARG A 169 10.30 -5.86 -4.85
N ALA A 170 10.49 -6.68 -5.88
CA ALA A 170 11.47 -6.41 -6.93
C ALA A 170 11.19 -5.10 -7.67
N GLU A 171 9.94 -4.86 -8.05
CA GLU A 171 9.50 -3.61 -8.71
C GLU A 171 9.78 -2.38 -7.85
N LEU A 172 9.48 -2.46 -6.55
CA LEU A 172 9.70 -1.36 -5.62
C LEU A 172 11.20 -1.07 -5.46
N LEU A 173 12.05 -2.08 -5.36
CA LEU A 173 13.50 -1.87 -5.29
C LEU A 173 14.06 -1.24 -6.57
N ILE A 174 13.55 -1.61 -7.74
CA ILE A 174 13.91 -0.97 -9.01
C ILE A 174 13.48 0.51 -8.99
N MET A 175 12.29 0.82 -8.48
CA MET A 175 11.82 2.21 -8.34
C MET A 175 12.70 3.01 -7.37
N CYS A 176 13.07 2.43 -6.22
CA CYS A 176 13.98 3.06 -5.27
C CYS A 176 15.32 3.38 -5.94
N HIS A 177 15.89 2.42 -6.66
CA HIS A 177 17.14 2.62 -7.39
C HIS A 177 17.00 3.76 -8.40
N ARG A 178 15.95 3.77 -9.24
CA ARG A 178 15.73 4.83 -10.24
C ARG A 178 15.68 6.24 -9.64
N ARG A 179 15.03 6.41 -8.48
CA ARG A 179 14.94 7.72 -7.82
C ARG A 179 16.28 8.26 -7.31
N LEU A 180 17.18 7.37 -6.88
CA LEU A 180 18.51 7.77 -6.43
C LEU A 180 19.37 8.38 -7.56
N PHE A 181 19.11 8.02 -8.83
CA PHE A 181 19.89 8.52 -9.98
C PHE A 181 19.20 9.65 -10.75
N THR A 182 17.92 9.94 -10.46
CA THR A 182 17.26 11.11 -11.04
C THR A 182 17.57 12.42 -10.30
N ASP A 183 18.05 12.34 -9.06
CA ASP A 183 18.40 13.51 -8.23
C ASP A 183 19.87 13.99 -8.42
N THR A 184 20.62 13.38 -9.34
CA THR A 184 22.01 13.76 -9.66
C THR A 184 22.15 14.59 -10.95
N GLY A 185 21.07 15.19 -11.44
CA GLY A 185 21.03 15.99 -12.69
C GLY A 185 20.71 17.45 -12.48
#